data_AF-U5W340-F1
#
_entry.id   AF-U5W340-F1
#
_cell.length_a   1.000
_cell.length_b   1.000
_cell.length_c   1.000
_cell.angle_alpha   90.00
_cell.angle_beta   90.00
_cell.angle_gamma   90.00
#
_symmetry.space_group_name_H-M   'P 1'
#
loop_
_entity.id
_entity.type
_entity.pdbx_description
1 polymer ?
#
loop_
_entity_poly.entity_id
_entity_poly.type
_entity_poly.pdbx_seq_one_letter_code
_entity_poly.pdbx_strand_id
1 'polypeptide(L)'
;MIKRAFLALTAAAAVLISSGGAATAARPQPTEPSLTGSAKLYRKAGDDIRFRFDAHGLGPDARGTFRIDHYLGDEGGWFSGTIDCLIVGGPVAVATGVITASSFPEFVGVRRGFSVYDHGRHDRVGYSWVLDPGNTESVPKCVSAAPFETVESGNFRAVEWLPPQV
;
A
#
# COMPACT_ATOMS: atom_id res chain seq x y z
N MET A 1 -51.68 -68.50 24.86
CA MET A 1 -51.73 -67.56 23.71
C MET A 1 -50.93 -66.31 24.08
N ILE A 2 -49.81 -66.11 23.40
CA ILE A 2 -48.84 -65.03 23.60
C ILE A 2 -49.38 -63.72 23.00
N LYS A 3 -49.35 -62.60 23.72
CA LYS A 3 -49.19 -61.27 23.11
C LYS A 3 -48.23 -60.42 23.94
N ARG A 4 -47.27 -59.84 23.22
CA ARG A 4 -46.02 -59.24 23.69
C ARG A 4 -46.21 -57.77 24.06
N ALA A 5 -45.33 -57.32 24.95
CA ALA A 5 -45.13 -55.95 25.41
C ALA A 5 -44.63 -55.01 24.30
N PHE A 6 -44.96 -53.72 24.42
CA PHE A 6 -44.14 -52.62 23.91
C PHE A 6 -44.27 -51.44 24.88
N LEU A 7 -43.28 -51.26 25.76
CA LEU A 7 -43.03 -49.98 26.44
C LEU A 7 -42.26 -49.09 25.44
N ALA A 8 -42.88 -47.99 25.02
CA ALA A 8 -42.20 -46.95 24.25
C ALA A 8 -41.47 -46.02 25.22
N LEU A 9 -40.13 -46.05 25.19
CA LEU A 9 -39.28 -45.12 25.93
C LEU A 9 -38.99 -43.92 25.01
N THR A 10 -39.65 -42.79 25.23
CA THR A 10 -39.33 -41.52 24.54
C THR A 10 -38.15 -40.86 25.23
N ALA A 11 -36.96 -40.95 24.64
CA ALA A 11 -35.80 -40.18 25.06
C ALA A 11 -35.92 -38.74 24.52
N ALA A 12 -36.09 -37.77 25.41
CA ALA A 12 -36.02 -36.35 25.08
C ALA A 12 -34.54 -35.94 25.00
N ALA A 13 -34.02 -35.75 23.78
CA ALA A 13 -32.69 -35.20 23.55
C ALA A 13 -32.75 -33.67 23.73
N ALA A 14 -32.18 -33.16 24.83
CA ALA A 14 -31.96 -31.73 25.01
C ALA A 14 -30.80 -31.28 24.08
N VAL A 15 -31.14 -30.58 23.00
CA VAL A 15 -30.16 -29.94 22.11
C VAL A 15 -29.68 -28.65 22.78
N LEU A 16 -28.49 -28.69 23.37
CA LEU A 16 -27.78 -27.50 23.82
C LEU A 16 -27.29 -26.73 22.59
N ILE A 17 -27.96 -25.63 22.27
CA ILE A 17 -27.50 -24.68 21.24
C ILE A 17 -26.34 -23.90 21.87
N SER A 18 -25.10 -24.35 21.62
CA SER A 18 -23.92 -23.56 21.91
C SER A 18 -23.88 -22.38 20.93
N SER A 19 -24.21 -21.19 21.41
CA SER A 19 -23.95 -19.94 20.70
C SER A 19 -22.43 -19.72 20.64
N GLY A 20 -21.79 -20.35 19.66
CA GLY A 20 -20.40 -20.09 19.32
C GLY A 20 -20.29 -18.67 18.81
N GLY A 21 -19.99 -17.73 19.71
CA GLY A 21 -19.57 -16.38 19.34
C GLY A 21 -18.34 -16.53 18.47
N ALA A 22 -18.48 -16.24 17.17
CA ALA A 22 -17.35 -16.14 16.27
C ALA A 22 -16.46 -15.01 16.81
N ALA A 23 -15.37 -15.38 17.47
CA ALA A 23 -14.33 -14.44 17.83
C ALA A 23 -13.82 -13.85 16.51
N THR A 24 -14.22 -12.62 16.21
CA THR A 24 -13.56 -11.82 15.18
C THR A 24 -12.10 -11.74 15.57
N ALA A 25 -11.24 -12.52 14.89
CA ALA A 25 -9.81 -12.44 15.05
C ALA A 25 -9.41 -10.97 14.86
N ALA A 26 -8.87 -10.37 15.94
CA ALA A 26 -8.38 -9.01 15.88
C ALA A 26 -7.33 -8.94 14.75
N ARG A 27 -7.49 -7.98 13.83
CA ARG A 27 -6.47 -7.74 12.81
C ARG A 27 -5.14 -7.48 13.52
N PRO A 28 -4.03 -8.13 13.10
CA PRO A 28 -2.72 -7.86 13.67
C PRO A 28 -2.47 -6.35 13.67
N GLN A 29 -2.07 -5.81 14.82
CA GLN A 29 -1.64 -4.42 14.88
C GLN A 29 -0.36 -4.27 14.07
N PRO A 30 -0.24 -3.23 13.24
CA PRO A 30 1.01 -2.95 12.55
C PRO A 30 2.18 -2.84 13.53
N THR A 31 3.31 -3.44 13.17
CA THR A 31 4.53 -3.43 14.01
C THR A 31 5.52 -2.35 13.59
N GLU A 32 5.32 -1.72 12.44
CA GLU A 32 6.15 -0.64 11.90
C GLU A 32 5.35 0.22 10.90
N PRO A 33 5.80 1.46 10.59
CA PRO A 33 5.19 2.25 9.54
C PRO A 33 5.40 1.58 8.18
N SER A 34 4.40 1.68 7.31
CA SER A 34 4.51 1.16 5.95
C SER A 34 3.75 1.99 4.92
N LEU A 35 4.23 1.93 3.68
CA LEU A 35 3.54 2.37 2.49
C LEU A 35 3.58 1.22 1.48
N THR A 36 2.43 0.63 1.22
CA THR A 36 2.30 -0.50 0.29
C THR A 36 1.21 -0.26 -0.73
N GLY A 37 1.22 -1.03 -1.82
CA GLY A 37 0.14 -1.06 -2.80
C GLY A 37 0.57 -0.57 -4.18
N SER A 38 -0.39 -0.50 -5.08
CA SER A 38 -0.18 -0.09 -6.46
C SER A 38 -1.41 0.57 -7.02
N ALA A 39 -1.22 1.67 -7.75
CA ALA A 39 -2.29 2.42 -8.35
C ALA A 39 -1.89 2.97 -9.72
N LYS A 40 -2.89 3.08 -10.60
CA LYS A 40 -2.83 3.77 -11.87
C LYS A 40 -3.34 5.19 -11.70
N LEU A 41 -2.63 6.17 -12.26
CA LEU A 41 -3.04 7.57 -12.22
C LEU A 41 -4.05 7.89 -13.30
N TYR A 42 -4.91 8.87 -13.01
CA TYR A 42 -5.81 9.42 -14.00
C TYR A 42 -5.05 10.34 -14.97
N ARG A 43 -5.20 10.08 -16.27
CA ARG A 43 -4.62 10.85 -17.37
C ARG A 43 -5.63 11.01 -18.47
N LYS A 44 -6.04 12.26 -18.74
CA LYS A 44 -7.00 12.56 -19.82
C LYS A 44 -6.49 12.12 -21.20
N ALA A 45 -5.18 12.18 -21.41
CA ALA A 45 -4.54 11.79 -22.67
C ALA A 45 -4.40 10.27 -22.85
N GLY A 46 -4.72 9.48 -21.81
CA GLY A 46 -4.73 8.01 -21.89
C GLY A 46 -3.43 7.33 -21.48
N ASP A 47 -2.44 8.05 -20.95
CA ASP A 47 -1.21 7.44 -20.43
C ASP A 47 -1.52 6.36 -19.37
N ASP A 48 -0.80 5.24 -19.42
CA ASP A 48 -0.74 4.26 -18.35
C ASP A 48 0.44 4.59 -17.43
N ILE A 49 0.15 5.32 -16.36
CA ILE A 49 1.12 5.66 -15.32
C ILE A 49 0.79 4.88 -14.05
N ARG A 50 1.71 4.00 -13.63
CA ARG A 50 1.53 3.16 -12.44
C ARG A 50 2.63 3.39 -11.44
N PHE A 51 2.21 3.57 -10.20
CA PHE A 51 3.09 3.61 -9.05
C PHE A 51 2.88 2.33 -8.23
N ARG A 52 3.96 1.76 -7.73
CA ARG A 52 3.95 0.63 -6.80
C ARG A 52 4.98 0.84 -5.71
N PHE A 53 4.55 0.58 -4.48
CA PHE A 53 5.39 0.67 -3.29
C PHE A 53 5.28 -0.60 -2.47
N ASP A 54 6.42 -0.99 -1.90
CA ASP A 54 6.53 -1.93 -0.80
C ASP A 54 7.59 -1.37 0.14
N ALA A 55 7.20 -0.40 0.96
CA ALA A 55 8.08 0.36 1.84
C ALA A 55 7.66 0.13 3.30
N HIS A 56 8.62 -0.13 4.17
CA HIS A 56 8.35 -0.16 5.61
C HIS A 56 9.56 0.26 6.43
N GLY A 57 9.35 0.48 7.71
CA GLY A 57 10.32 1.08 8.63
C GLY A 57 10.07 2.57 8.81
N LEU A 58 10.97 3.24 9.54
CA LEU A 58 10.82 4.66 9.91
C LEU A 58 12.09 5.45 9.61
N GLY A 59 11.91 6.63 9.03
CA GLY A 59 12.99 7.55 8.74
C GLY A 59 14.04 6.90 7.83
N PRO A 60 15.33 7.22 8.01
CA PRO A 60 16.42 6.70 7.20
C PRO A 60 16.67 5.18 7.28
N ASP A 61 16.06 4.48 8.25
CA ASP A 61 16.16 3.02 8.44
C ASP A 61 15.09 2.26 7.64
N ALA A 62 14.24 2.99 6.90
CA ALA A 62 13.25 2.38 6.03
C ALA A 62 13.90 1.57 4.91
N ARG A 63 13.18 0.54 4.48
CA ARG A 63 13.63 -0.44 3.50
C ARG A 63 12.46 -0.90 2.64
N GLY A 64 12.80 -1.48 1.49
CA GLY A 64 11.84 -2.03 0.55
C GLY A 64 12.06 -1.49 -0.86
N THR A 65 11.01 -1.50 -1.68
CA THR A 65 11.14 -1.18 -3.11
C THR A 65 10.05 -0.25 -3.62
N PHE A 66 10.33 0.36 -4.76
CA PHE A 66 9.34 1.07 -5.56
C PHE A 66 9.50 0.74 -7.05
N ARG A 67 8.41 0.90 -7.80
CA ARG A 67 8.38 0.73 -9.25
C ARG A 67 7.43 1.75 -9.87
N ILE A 68 7.92 2.47 -10.87
CA ILE A 68 7.14 3.39 -11.69
C ILE A 68 7.19 2.93 -13.15
N ASP A 69 6.03 2.90 -13.78
CA ASP A 69 5.84 2.64 -15.20
C ASP A 69 5.06 3.81 -15.79
N HIS A 70 5.49 4.36 -16.94
CA HIS A 70 4.77 5.40 -17.67
C HIS A 70 4.83 5.10 -19.16
N TYR A 71 3.68 4.81 -19.73
CA TYR A 71 3.54 4.55 -21.17
C TYR A 71 2.39 5.34 -21.77
N LEU A 72 2.54 5.76 -23.03
CA LEU A 72 1.49 6.22 -23.92
C LEU A 72 1.48 5.30 -25.14
N GLY A 73 0.58 4.32 -25.15
CA GLY A 73 0.67 3.21 -26.11
C GLY A 73 1.94 2.39 -25.86
N ASP A 74 2.74 2.19 -26.90
CA ASP A 74 4.02 1.45 -26.82
C ASP A 74 5.22 2.36 -26.50
N GLU A 75 5.03 3.68 -26.47
CA GLU A 75 6.07 4.65 -26.12
C GLU A 75 6.09 4.89 -24.62
N GLY A 76 7.27 4.83 -24.01
CA GLY A 76 7.41 5.10 -22.58
C GLY A 76 8.59 4.39 -21.97
N GLY A 77 8.50 4.18 -20.66
CA GLY A 77 9.52 3.45 -19.94
C GLY A 77 9.21 3.30 -18.47
N TRP A 78 10.25 2.93 -17.74
CA TRP A 78 10.11 2.52 -16.36
C TRP A 78 11.38 2.74 -15.55
N PHE A 79 11.21 2.84 -14.23
CA PHE A 79 12.31 2.71 -13.29
C PHE A 79 11.84 2.07 -11.98
N SER A 80 12.74 1.36 -11.33
CA SER A 80 12.55 0.78 -9.99
C SER A 80 13.76 1.03 -9.12
N GLY A 81 13.54 0.96 -7.81
CA GLY A 81 14.61 1.22 -6.88
C GLY A 81 14.32 0.74 -5.47
N THR A 82 15.26 1.09 -4.60
CA THR A 82 15.24 0.72 -3.18
C THR A 82 14.83 1.93 -2.35
N ILE A 83 13.91 1.72 -1.42
CA ILE A 83 13.49 2.73 -0.45
C ILE A 83 14.63 2.98 0.55
N ASP A 84 14.90 4.26 0.83
CA ASP A 84 15.93 4.68 1.78
C ASP A 84 15.47 5.74 2.79
N CYS A 85 14.21 6.15 2.71
CA CYS A 85 13.47 6.78 3.81
C CYS A 85 11.96 6.56 3.69
N LEU A 86 11.27 6.45 4.83
CA LEU A 86 9.81 6.49 4.94
C LEU A 86 9.39 7.27 6.19
N ILE A 87 8.49 8.23 6.04
CA ILE A 87 7.78 8.89 7.15
C ILE A 87 6.30 8.74 6.88
N VAL A 88 5.52 8.27 7.86
CA VAL A 88 4.06 8.20 7.78
C VAL A 88 3.48 9.02 8.92
N GLY A 89 2.58 9.94 8.60
CA GLY A 89 1.81 10.73 9.56
C GLY A 89 0.33 10.66 9.19
N GLY A 90 -0.47 10.00 10.03
CA GLY A 90 -1.85 9.64 9.73
C GLY A 90 -2.00 8.96 8.35
N PRO A 91 -2.83 9.51 7.45
CA PRO A 91 -3.05 8.95 6.11
C PRO A 91 -1.98 9.36 5.08
N VAL A 92 -0.95 10.13 5.46
CA VAL A 92 0.06 10.63 4.52
C VAL A 92 1.38 9.91 4.73
N ALA A 93 1.96 9.40 3.64
CA ALA A 93 3.30 8.85 3.61
C ALA A 93 4.21 9.71 2.72
N VAL A 94 5.43 9.97 3.18
CA VAL A 94 6.53 10.52 2.38
C VAL A 94 7.63 9.48 2.33
N ALA A 95 8.01 9.07 1.13
CA ALA A 95 9.08 8.11 0.91
C ALA A 95 10.14 8.69 -0.02
N THR A 96 11.38 8.24 0.15
CA THR A 96 12.41 8.41 -0.87
C THR A 96 13.01 7.06 -1.21
N GLY A 97 13.52 6.95 -2.44
CA GLY A 97 14.27 5.78 -2.84
C GLY A 97 15.24 6.09 -3.97
N VAL A 98 16.30 5.29 -4.04
CA VAL A 98 17.34 5.38 -5.07
C VAL A 98 17.01 4.41 -6.19
N ILE A 99 16.99 4.90 -7.42
CA ILE A 99 16.74 4.07 -8.61
C ILE A 99 17.91 3.11 -8.80
N THR A 100 17.62 1.81 -8.91
CA THR A 100 18.60 0.74 -9.11
C THR A 100 18.49 0.07 -10.48
N ALA A 101 17.35 0.22 -11.16
CA ALA A 101 17.14 -0.25 -12.53
C ALA A 101 16.18 0.68 -13.27
N SER A 102 16.43 0.93 -14.56
CA SER A 102 15.66 1.85 -15.38
C SER A 102 15.79 1.50 -16.86
N SER A 103 14.74 1.77 -17.66
CA SER A 103 14.85 1.78 -19.13
C SER A 103 15.65 2.99 -19.65
N PHE A 104 15.87 4.00 -18.79
CA PHE A 104 16.68 5.19 -19.03
C PHE A 104 17.91 5.13 -18.10
N PRO A 105 19.08 4.69 -18.58
CA PRO A 105 20.26 4.44 -17.75
C PRO A 105 20.72 5.64 -16.91
N GLU A 106 20.51 6.86 -17.41
CA GLU A 106 20.85 8.12 -16.75
C GLU A 106 20.12 8.34 -15.41
N PHE A 107 19.02 7.63 -15.16
CA PHE A 107 18.29 7.72 -13.89
C PHE A 107 18.81 6.77 -12.81
N VAL A 108 19.67 5.80 -13.15
CA VAL A 108 20.24 4.88 -12.15
C VAL A 108 21.12 5.66 -11.17
N GLY A 109 20.90 5.44 -9.87
CA GLY A 109 21.57 6.17 -8.79
C GLY A 109 20.87 7.47 -8.36
N VAL A 110 19.87 7.95 -9.11
CA VAL A 110 19.10 9.14 -8.74
C VAL A 110 18.11 8.80 -7.63
N ARG A 111 18.07 9.62 -6.57
CA ARG A 111 17.04 9.54 -5.52
C ARG A 111 15.81 10.32 -5.92
N ARG A 112 14.67 9.66 -5.86
CA ARG A 112 13.35 10.23 -6.11
C ARG A 112 12.54 10.32 -4.83
N GLY A 113 11.78 11.40 -4.70
CA GLY A 113 10.81 11.61 -3.64
C GLY A 113 9.41 11.24 -4.08
N PHE A 114 8.65 10.63 -3.17
CA PHE A 114 7.25 10.25 -3.34
C PHE A 114 6.44 10.73 -2.14
N SER A 115 5.25 11.24 -2.38
CA SER A 115 4.25 11.45 -1.34
C SER A 115 2.98 10.70 -1.71
N VAL A 116 2.32 10.10 -0.74
CA VAL A 116 1.03 9.42 -0.92
C VAL A 116 0.08 9.95 0.13
N TYR A 117 -1.13 10.26 -0.30
CA TYR A 117 -2.28 10.46 0.59
C TYR A 117 -3.24 9.29 0.40
N ASP A 118 -3.29 8.41 1.39
CA ASP A 118 -4.22 7.28 1.49
C ASP A 118 -5.58 7.81 1.94
N HIS A 119 -6.49 7.94 0.99
CA HIS A 119 -7.85 8.42 1.21
C HIS A 119 -8.88 7.39 0.75
N GLY A 120 -8.58 6.12 1.02
CA GLY A 120 -9.48 4.99 0.82
C GLY A 120 -9.66 4.59 -0.64
N ARG A 121 -10.46 5.32 -1.42
CA ARG A 121 -10.60 5.11 -2.89
C ARG A 121 -10.27 6.36 -3.69
N HIS A 122 -9.82 7.41 -3.02
CA HIS A 122 -9.52 8.71 -3.61
C HIS A 122 -8.07 9.09 -3.34
N ASP A 123 -7.21 8.08 -3.40
CA ASP A 123 -5.79 8.22 -3.15
C ASP A 123 -5.15 9.24 -4.09
N ARG A 124 -4.11 9.89 -3.58
CA ARG A 124 -3.30 10.84 -4.34
C ARG A 124 -1.83 10.50 -4.21
N VAL A 125 -1.06 10.79 -5.26
CA VAL A 125 0.39 10.64 -5.26
C VAL A 125 1.06 11.93 -5.70
N GLY A 126 2.25 12.19 -5.19
CA GLY A 126 3.13 13.27 -5.60
C GLY A 126 4.53 12.74 -5.80
N TYR A 127 5.28 13.39 -6.67
CA TYR A 127 6.64 12.99 -6.99
C TYR A 127 7.53 14.19 -7.27
N SER A 128 8.83 14.05 -6.96
CA SER A 128 9.75 15.18 -6.89
C SER A 128 10.14 15.81 -8.23
N TRP A 129 9.82 15.18 -9.35
CA TRP A 129 10.25 15.58 -10.70
C TRP A 129 9.12 16.08 -11.59
N VAL A 130 7.95 16.42 -11.02
CA VAL A 130 6.76 16.83 -11.81
C VAL A 130 7.00 17.98 -12.77
N LEU A 131 7.82 18.96 -12.38
CA LEU A 131 8.11 20.14 -13.20
C LEU A 131 9.31 19.95 -14.12
N ASP A 132 10.12 18.90 -13.90
CA ASP A 132 11.31 18.62 -14.68
C ASP A 132 11.53 17.09 -14.78
N PRO A 133 10.86 16.42 -15.72
CA PRO A 133 10.89 14.96 -15.84
C PRO A 133 12.26 14.38 -16.20
N GLY A 134 13.14 15.19 -16.80
CA GLY A 134 14.49 14.78 -17.20
C GLY A 134 15.56 14.99 -16.14
N ASN A 135 15.24 15.70 -15.04
CA ASN A 135 16.22 16.05 -14.01
C ASN A 135 16.87 14.81 -13.38
N THR A 136 18.20 14.79 -13.26
CA THR A 136 18.96 13.73 -12.58
C THR A 136 19.45 14.13 -11.19
N GLU A 137 19.09 15.31 -10.69
CA GLU A 137 19.36 15.71 -9.32
C GLU A 137 18.56 14.87 -8.32
N SER A 138 19.27 14.44 -7.28
CA SER A 138 18.69 13.69 -6.17
C SER A 138 18.06 14.62 -5.16
N VAL A 139 16.85 14.32 -4.72
CA VAL A 139 16.30 14.96 -3.52
C VAL A 139 17.04 14.50 -2.26
N PRO A 140 17.02 15.29 -1.17
CA PRO A 140 17.36 14.79 0.17
C PRO A 140 16.44 13.64 0.60
N LYS A 141 16.88 12.81 1.55
CA LYS A 141 16.03 11.78 2.15
C LYS A 141 14.77 12.40 2.75
N CYS A 142 13.67 11.66 2.67
CA CYS A 142 12.38 12.03 3.26
C CYS A 142 11.76 13.35 2.72
N VAL A 143 12.15 13.80 1.53
CA VAL A 143 11.63 15.02 0.89
C VAL A 143 10.91 14.67 -0.42
N SER A 144 9.73 15.24 -0.64
CA SER A 144 8.96 15.12 -1.88
C SER A 144 8.03 16.32 -2.10
N ALA A 145 7.39 16.38 -3.27
CA ALA A 145 6.28 17.29 -3.58
C ALA A 145 4.99 16.88 -2.84
N ALA A 146 3.99 17.77 -2.82
CA ALA A 146 2.66 17.44 -2.31
C ALA A 146 1.97 16.34 -3.15
N PRO A 147 1.00 15.57 -2.60
CA PRO A 147 0.29 14.55 -3.37
C PRO A 147 -0.76 15.20 -4.28
N PHE A 148 -0.36 15.56 -5.49
CA PHE A 148 -1.19 16.34 -6.42
C PHE A 148 -1.92 15.47 -7.45
N GLU A 149 -1.43 14.29 -7.78
CA GLU A 149 -2.06 13.40 -8.77
C GLU A 149 -3.28 12.69 -8.20
N THR A 150 -4.23 12.39 -9.08
CA THR A 150 -5.42 11.60 -8.72
C THR A 150 -5.26 10.17 -9.22
N VAL A 151 -5.57 9.20 -8.35
CA VAL A 151 -5.64 7.78 -8.73
C VAL A 151 -6.92 7.48 -9.51
N GLU A 152 -6.81 6.75 -10.62
CA GLU A 152 -7.93 6.22 -11.39
C GLU A 152 -8.37 4.84 -10.86
N SER A 153 -7.41 3.95 -10.58
CA SER A 153 -7.66 2.58 -10.13
C SER A 153 -6.51 2.02 -9.30
N GLY A 154 -6.80 0.98 -8.52
CA GLY A 154 -5.86 0.45 -7.53
C GLY A 154 -5.95 1.21 -6.21
N ASN A 155 -5.00 0.96 -5.31
CA ASN A 155 -4.98 1.60 -4.01
C ASN A 155 -3.58 1.59 -3.40
N PHE A 156 -3.31 2.56 -2.54
CA PHE A 156 -2.21 2.50 -1.59
C PHE A 156 -2.73 2.19 -0.20
N ARG A 157 -1.81 1.85 0.69
CA ARG A 157 -2.06 1.74 2.11
C ARG A 157 -0.91 2.38 2.85
N ALA A 158 -1.19 3.49 3.52
CA ALA A 158 -0.30 4.10 4.48
C ALA A 158 -0.66 3.59 5.88
N VAL A 159 0.35 3.20 6.64
CA VAL A 159 0.19 2.75 8.01
C VAL A 159 1.13 3.55 8.88
N GLU A 160 0.55 4.35 9.76
CA GLU A 160 1.27 5.00 10.85
C GLU A 160 1.42 4.01 12.00
N TRP A 161 2.61 3.96 12.60
CA TRP A 161 2.88 3.16 13.79
C TRP A 161 3.26 4.00 15.01
N LEU A 162 3.63 5.27 14.82
CA LEU A 162 3.84 6.17 15.95
C LEU A 162 2.48 6.41 16.61
N PRO A 163 2.24 5.94 17.85
CA PRO A 163 1.00 6.27 18.53
C PRO A 163 0.93 7.80 18.66
N PRO A 164 -0.25 8.43 18.45
CA PRO A 164 -0.43 9.83 18.75
C PRO A 164 0.00 10.05 20.20
N GLN A 165 1.00 10.91 20.42
CA GLN A 165 1.35 11.35 21.77
C GLN A 165 0.31 12.38 22.17
N VAL A 166 -0.83 11.91 22.68
CA VAL A 166 -1.85 12.74 23.34
C VAL A 166 -1.47 13.03 24.78
#